data_AF-A0A840WET3-F1
#
_entry.id   AF-A0A840WET3-F1
#
_cell.length_a   1.000
_cell.length_b   1.000
_cell.length_c   1.000
_cell.angle_alpha   90.00
_cell.angle_beta   90.00
_cell.angle_gamma   90.00
#
_symmetry.space_group_name_H-M   'P 1'
#
loop_
_entity.id
_entity.type
_entity.pdbx_description
1 polymer ?
#
loop_
_entity_poly.entity_id
_entity_poly.type
_entity_poly.pdbx_seq_one_letter_code
_entity_poly.pdbx_strand_id
1 'polypeptide(L)'
;MVDEFRAAFQELIDASVATDPQQFPPAVHKVYLLASQIPASERELALEALTPLLSGDHAAPGIIADLSVVAGALVEMGTDPGPAGIETLHRLRTMGKGAIVFVRAWERTGGGTPPDPDAVTADAEARVAADLGPDAPAATMCWWTIRRHGLAARTMLSESSVRAHIRRDPSLHAELVAIANQLSDLLTEFDEVRALLRMAEATSALVMDRASSRAFRVLFDGIGDNFQLHTLLADALIGPNGQGLSGEAPDPRWTASFRDGPVDPTAQTVWGWWNMVAHDGSWVWNEGVPAEIPTVDGEHVLVLDEQPYPRSWTAGRRHMHVRGWLEVESELSREEAELWWKRVAPAEPAIPDPEDHTPLPEPVVLQPPGPAPDAQRVRGFLPEAKAQAAQDPQSASEAAGPAPATPEALNPDAVSSATAGSAQASAEHAEDQAPLQTPQPLVEPPAAEQTPAPEGAGDAPPQPEPEPDIAAPAPVTTGPEFTFEDRARPQNPFEAAHETGGQPGDGLTAQIPVVADTEPDPDTAEAEEPEGPEGPDPEDTGAQAPPAANPNTTSTGLPRMPRGVSQSSAWGPTWR
;
A
#
# COMPACT_ATOMS: atom_id res chain seq x y z
N MET A 1 -20.10 0.82 26.88
CA MET A 1 -19.25 0.66 25.69
C MET A 1 -19.08 1.97 24.93
N VAL A 2 -20.10 2.52 24.25
CA VAL A 2 -19.94 3.79 23.49
C VAL A 2 -19.53 4.96 24.38
N ASP A 3 -20.22 5.19 25.51
CA ASP A 3 -19.85 6.28 26.43
C ASP A 3 -18.45 6.11 27.03
N GLU A 4 -18.04 4.86 27.27
CA GLU A 4 -16.72 4.52 27.79
C GLU A 4 -15.62 4.77 26.75
N PHE A 5 -15.89 4.46 25.48
CA PHE A 5 -15.00 4.79 24.37
C PHE A 5 -14.87 6.29 24.19
N ARG A 6 -15.98 7.04 24.20
CA ARG A 6 -15.96 8.51 24.12
C ARG A 6 -15.17 9.12 25.27
N ALA A 7 -15.37 8.63 26.49
CA ALA A 7 -14.59 9.06 27.65
C ALA A 7 -13.09 8.73 27.50
N ALA A 8 -12.76 7.52 27.06
CA ALA A 8 -11.37 7.12 26.79
C ALA A 8 -10.71 7.99 25.70
N PHE A 9 -11.48 8.37 24.68
CA PHE A 9 -11.00 9.21 23.60
C PHE A 9 -10.79 10.66 24.04
N GLN A 10 -11.68 11.18 24.89
CA GLN A 10 -11.49 12.48 25.52
C GLN A 10 -10.25 12.47 26.42
N GLU A 11 -10.06 11.43 27.24
CA GLU A 11 -8.84 11.24 28.03
C GLU A 11 -7.58 11.23 27.15
N LEU A 12 -7.64 10.59 25.98
CA LEU A 12 -6.56 10.59 25.00
C LEU A 12 -6.27 12.01 24.48
N ILE A 13 -7.29 12.75 24.07
CA ILE A 13 -7.16 14.13 23.59
C ILE A 13 -6.56 15.03 24.68
N ASP A 14 -7.10 14.95 25.89
CA ASP A 14 -6.67 15.77 27.03
C ASP A 14 -5.21 15.47 27.38
N ALA A 15 -4.82 14.19 27.44
CA ALA A 15 -3.43 13.78 27.67
C ALA A 15 -2.49 14.23 26.54
N SER A 16 -2.97 14.25 25.29
CA SER A 16 -2.20 14.71 24.14
C SER A 16 -1.89 16.20 24.23
N VAL A 17 -2.92 17.02 24.50
CA VAL A 17 -2.80 18.48 24.62
C VAL A 17 -1.95 18.86 25.83
N ALA A 18 -2.10 18.15 26.95
CA ALA A 18 -1.26 18.34 28.13
C ALA A 18 0.19 17.88 27.93
N THR A 19 0.48 17.13 26.85
CA THR A 19 1.76 16.44 26.63
C THR A 19 2.11 15.57 27.85
N ASP A 20 1.12 14.88 28.43
CA ASP A 20 1.30 14.10 29.67
C ASP A 20 1.85 12.70 29.34
N PRO A 21 3.14 12.42 29.64
CA PRO A 21 3.78 11.17 29.27
C PRO A 21 3.27 9.97 30.09
N GLN A 22 2.63 10.20 31.24
CA GLN A 22 2.12 9.15 32.11
C GLN A 22 0.69 8.73 31.72
N GLN A 23 -0.14 9.69 31.32
CA GLN A 23 -1.55 9.43 30.99
C GLN A 23 -1.78 9.05 29.52
N PHE A 24 -0.96 9.56 28.60
CA PHE A 24 -1.12 9.28 27.17
C PHE A 24 -1.01 7.78 26.80
N PRO A 25 0.00 7.00 27.24
CA PRO A 25 0.08 5.56 26.89
C PRO A 25 -1.13 4.74 27.35
N PRO A 26 -1.57 4.83 28.62
CA PRO A 26 -2.78 4.15 29.07
C PRO A 26 -4.03 4.56 28.27
N ALA A 27 -4.15 5.84 27.91
CA ALA A 27 -5.28 6.34 27.12
C ALA A 27 -5.29 5.75 25.70
N VAL A 28 -4.14 5.73 25.01
CA VAL A 28 -3.99 5.07 23.70
C VAL A 28 -4.39 3.60 23.77
N HIS A 29 -3.88 2.87 24.77
CA HIS A 29 -4.20 1.46 24.97
C HIS A 29 -5.69 1.22 25.21
N LYS A 30 -6.32 2.04 26.05
CA LYS A 30 -7.75 1.98 26.35
C LYS A 30 -8.61 2.21 25.10
N VAL A 31 -8.28 3.23 24.29
CA VAL A 31 -8.95 3.49 23.02
C VAL A 31 -8.83 2.29 22.08
N TYR A 32 -7.64 1.71 21.94
CA TYR A 32 -7.41 0.56 21.07
C TYR A 32 -8.21 -0.68 21.46
N LEU A 33 -8.28 -0.99 22.75
CA LEU A 33 -9.05 -2.14 23.27
C LEU A 33 -10.55 -1.98 23.04
N LEU A 34 -11.06 -0.75 23.15
CA LEU A 34 -12.47 -0.45 22.99
C LEU A 34 -12.87 -0.37 21.51
N ALA A 35 -12.03 0.20 20.64
CA ALA A 35 -12.36 0.57 19.26
C ALA A 35 -13.01 -0.55 18.43
N SER A 36 -12.54 -1.80 18.53
CA SER A 36 -13.08 -2.92 17.73
C SER A 36 -14.53 -3.30 18.08
N GLN A 37 -15.02 -2.87 19.23
CA GLN A 37 -16.37 -3.16 19.74
C GLN A 37 -17.34 -1.99 19.47
N ILE A 38 -16.86 -0.92 18.83
CA ILE A 38 -17.56 0.33 18.65
C ILE A 38 -18.02 0.47 17.18
N PRO A 39 -19.28 0.90 16.94
CA PRO A 39 -19.78 1.13 15.59
C PRO A 39 -18.89 2.10 14.79
N ALA A 40 -18.82 1.90 13.47
CA ALA A 40 -17.99 2.72 12.59
C ALA A 40 -18.28 4.23 12.74
N SER A 41 -19.56 4.62 12.81
CA SER A 41 -19.99 6.01 12.99
C SER A 41 -19.41 6.69 14.23
N GLU A 42 -19.21 5.95 15.33
CA GLU A 42 -18.61 6.51 16.55
C GLU A 42 -17.09 6.63 16.43
N ARG A 43 -16.44 5.72 15.69
CA ARG A 43 -15.02 5.82 15.36
C ARG A 43 -14.75 6.95 14.37
N GLU A 44 -15.67 7.22 13.45
CA GLU A 44 -15.61 8.36 12.51
C GLU A 44 -15.62 9.69 13.28
N LEU A 45 -16.53 9.85 14.25
CA LEU A 45 -16.54 11.03 15.14
C LEU A 45 -15.23 11.18 15.93
N ALA A 46 -14.65 10.07 16.36
CA ALA A 46 -13.36 10.06 17.05
C ALA A 46 -12.22 10.50 16.11
N LEU A 47 -12.17 10.01 14.86
CA LEU A 47 -11.22 10.47 13.86
C LEU A 47 -11.39 11.96 13.53
N GLU A 48 -12.63 12.42 13.37
CA GLU A 48 -12.93 13.83 13.13
C GLU A 48 -12.34 14.69 14.27
N ALA A 49 -12.51 14.27 15.52
CA ALA A 49 -11.96 14.96 16.69
C ALA A 49 -10.42 14.98 16.74
N LEU A 50 -9.71 14.07 16.06
CA LEU A 50 -8.24 14.13 15.95
C LEU A 50 -7.77 15.15 14.92
N THR A 51 -8.62 15.53 13.96
CA THR A 51 -8.22 16.43 12.86
C THR A 51 -7.55 17.73 13.35
N PRO A 52 -8.07 18.46 14.36
CA PRO A 52 -7.43 19.69 14.85
C PRO A 52 -6.08 19.45 15.54
N LEU A 53 -5.88 18.28 16.16
CA LEU A 53 -4.59 17.89 16.74
C LEU A 53 -3.59 17.55 15.63
N LEU A 54 -4.05 16.85 14.59
CA LEU A 54 -3.24 16.50 13.43
C LEU A 54 -2.95 17.71 12.53
N SER A 55 -3.75 18.77 12.54
CA SER A 55 -3.48 19.97 11.72
C SER A 55 -2.69 21.07 12.43
N GLY A 56 -2.74 21.13 13.78
CA GLY A 56 -2.07 22.17 14.57
C GLY A 56 -0.82 21.70 15.33
N ASP A 57 0.01 22.63 15.82
CA ASP A 57 1.26 22.29 16.53
C ASP A 57 1.09 22.19 18.05
N HIS A 58 -0.05 21.65 18.48
CA HIS A 58 -0.50 21.67 19.88
C HIS A 58 0.09 20.58 20.76
N ALA A 59 0.75 19.56 20.17
CA ALA A 59 1.32 18.44 20.91
C ALA A 59 2.76 18.15 20.47
N ALA A 60 3.51 17.46 21.33
CA ALA A 60 4.87 17.05 21.03
C ALA A 60 4.93 16.17 19.75
N PRO A 61 6.00 16.25 18.93
CA PRO A 61 6.11 15.50 17.67
C PRO A 61 5.91 13.98 17.84
N GLY A 62 6.40 13.41 18.94
CA GLY A 62 6.17 11.99 19.26
C GLY A 62 4.70 11.67 19.43
N ILE A 63 3.97 12.44 20.23
CA ILE A 63 2.51 12.28 20.45
C ILE A 63 1.75 12.38 19.13
N ILE A 64 2.08 13.36 18.28
CA ILE A 64 1.44 13.51 16.96
C ILE A 64 1.70 12.29 16.07
N ALA A 65 2.90 11.72 16.10
CA ALA A 65 3.21 10.50 15.37
C ALA A 65 2.38 9.30 15.87
N ASP A 66 2.18 9.17 17.17
CA ASP A 66 1.36 8.08 17.73
C ASP A 66 -0.13 8.27 17.52
N LEU A 67 -0.62 9.51 17.60
CA LEU A 67 -1.99 9.85 17.19
C LEU A 67 -2.24 9.53 15.71
N SER A 68 -1.24 9.75 14.84
CA SER A 68 -1.33 9.34 13.42
C SER A 68 -1.49 7.82 13.30
N VAL A 69 -0.77 7.04 14.11
CA VAL A 69 -0.88 5.57 14.13
C VAL A 69 -2.23 5.13 14.69
N VAL A 70 -2.75 5.78 15.74
CA VAL A 70 -4.11 5.53 16.25
C VAL A 70 -5.14 5.80 15.17
N ALA A 71 -5.01 6.91 14.44
CA ALA A 71 -5.90 7.23 13.33
C ALA A 71 -5.86 6.14 12.25
N GLY A 72 -4.66 5.70 11.84
CA GLY A 72 -4.48 4.57 10.92
C GLY A 72 -5.14 3.30 11.43
N ALA A 73 -4.94 2.94 12.70
CA ALA A 73 -5.53 1.74 13.28
C ALA A 73 -7.08 1.76 13.26
N LEU A 74 -7.71 2.91 13.46
CA LEU A 74 -9.16 3.04 13.34
C LEU A 74 -9.61 2.80 11.88
N VAL A 75 -8.87 3.33 10.90
CA VAL A 75 -9.12 3.10 9.47
C VAL A 75 -8.94 1.63 9.08
N GLU A 76 -7.92 0.93 9.58
CA GLU A 76 -7.74 -0.51 9.36
C GLU A 76 -8.92 -1.35 9.89
N MET A 77 -9.64 -0.84 10.89
CA MET A 77 -10.88 -1.45 11.40
C MET A 77 -12.12 -1.10 10.55
N GLY A 78 -11.96 -0.45 9.39
CA GLY A 78 -13.03 -0.06 8.47
C GLY A 78 -13.72 1.26 8.80
N THR A 79 -13.01 2.20 9.45
CA THR A 79 -13.51 3.58 9.65
C THR A 79 -13.13 4.46 8.45
N ASP A 80 -14.05 5.29 7.96
CA ASP A 80 -13.72 6.28 6.93
C ASP A 80 -12.66 7.27 7.45
N PRO A 81 -11.52 7.48 6.75
CA PRO A 81 -10.46 8.37 7.20
C PRO A 81 -10.87 9.85 7.29
N GLY A 82 -11.87 10.28 6.50
CA GLY A 82 -12.35 11.66 6.48
C GLY A 82 -11.22 12.71 6.34
N PRO A 83 -11.34 13.88 6.99
CA PRO A 83 -10.29 14.91 6.98
C PRO A 83 -8.98 14.47 7.66
N ALA A 84 -9.05 13.60 8.67
CA ALA A 84 -7.87 13.13 9.41
C ALA A 84 -6.87 12.38 8.53
N GLY A 85 -7.36 11.68 7.49
CA GLY A 85 -6.51 11.05 6.48
C GLY A 85 -5.64 12.05 5.73
N ILE A 86 -6.21 13.21 5.37
CA ILE A 86 -5.48 14.26 4.63
C ILE A 86 -4.44 14.94 5.53
N GLU A 87 -4.82 15.26 6.77
CA GLU A 87 -3.90 15.85 7.75
C GLU A 87 -2.73 14.92 8.08
N THR A 88 -2.97 13.60 8.12
CA THR A 88 -1.91 12.60 8.26
C THR A 88 -0.89 12.70 7.12
N LEU A 89 -1.33 12.92 5.88
CA LEU A 89 -0.44 13.11 4.72
C LEU A 89 0.29 14.46 4.76
N HIS A 90 -0.34 15.53 5.25
CA HIS A 90 0.35 16.80 5.51
C HIS A 90 1.43 16.67 6.59
N ARG A 91 1.21 15.84 7.61
CA ARG A 91 2.24 15.51 8.60
C ARG A 91 3.36 14.68 8.01
N LEU A 92 3.04 13.65 7.21
CA LEU A 92 4.04 12.89 6.47
C LEU A 92 4.93 13.80 5.62
N ARG A 93 4.34 14.75 4.89
CA ARG A 93 5.09 15.74 4.09
C ARG A 93 6.08 16.53 4.93
N THR A 94 5.63 17.04 6.07
CA THR A 94 6.44 17.90 6.94
C THR A 94 7.57 17.10 7.60
N MET A 95 7.24 15.97 8.21
CA MET A 95 8.23 15.11 8.87
C MET A 95 9.17 14.45 7.87
N GLY A 96 8.69 14.07 6.69
CA GLY A 96 9.50 13.48 5.62
C GLY A 96 10.57 14.43 5.11
N LYS A 97 10.23 15.71 4.92
CA LYS A 97 11.23 16.74 4.57
C LYS A 97 12.32 16.85 5.62
N GLY A 98 11.97 16.89 6.91
CA GLY A 98 12.95 16.94 8.00
C GLY A 98 13.79 15.66 8.12
N ALA A 99 13.18 14.49 7.89
CA ALA A 99 13.87 13.20 7.88
C ALA A 99 14.91 13.13 6.75
N ILE A 100 14.60 13.65 5.55
CA ILE A 100 15.54 13.75 4.44
C ILE A 100 16.72 14.68 4.80
N VAL A 101 16.47 15.79 5.50
CA VAL A 101 17.54 16.68 6.00
C VAL A 101 18.48 15.92 6.94
N PHE A 102 17.93 15.11 7.86
CA PHE A 102 18.73 14.25 8.72
C PHE A 102 19.59 13.26 7.92
N VAL A 103 19.00 12.54 6.96
CA VAL A 103 19.73 11.56 6.13
C VAL A 103 20.89 12.22 5.36
N ARG A 104 20.65 13.38 4.73
CA ARG A 104 21.70 14.12 4.00
C ARG A 104 22.81 14.64 4.93
N ALA A 105 22.48 15.02 6.16
CA ALA A 105 23.49 15.40 7.16
C ALA A 105 24.28 14.19 7.64
N TRP A 106 23.62 13.04 7.82
CA TRP A 106 24.28 11.78 8.18
C TRP A 106 25.32 11.36 7.12
N GLU A 107 24.96 11.45 5.84
CA GLU A 107 25.86 11.18 4.72
C GLU A 107 27.08 12.10 4.74
N ARG A 108 26.88 13.42 4.93
CA ARG A 108 27.97 14.41 4.92
C ARG A 108 28.92 14.31 6.12
N THR A 109 28.45 13.81 7.27
CA THR A 109 29.23 13.74 8.52
C THR A 109 30.01 12.44 8.69
N GLY A 110 29.90 11.49 7.76
CA GLY A 110 30.67 10.23 7.83
C GLY A 110 30.16 9.09 6.95
N GLY A 111 29.05 9.28 6.22
CA GLY A 111 28.47 8.23 5.37
C GLY A 111 27.90 7.03 6.14
N GLY A 112 27.62 5.97 5.40
CA GLY A 112 27.03 4.73 5.90
C GLY A 112 25.52 4.83 6.13
N THR A 113 24.93 3.70 6.52
CA THR A 113 23.49 3.63 6.80
C THR A 113 23.14 4.47 8.03
N PRO A 114 22.09 5.32 7.98
CA PRO A 114 21.59 6.02 9.16
C PRO A 114 21.09 5.02 10.22
N PRO A 115 21.06 5.42 11.52
CA PRO A 115 20.50 4.58 12.56
C PRO A 115 19.02 4.34 12.29
N ASP A 116 18.50 3.18 12.71
CA ASP A 116 17.06 2.92 12.67
C ASP A 116 16.29 4.06 13.36
N PRO A 117 15.17 4.56 12.79
CA PRO A 117 14.35 5.61 13.40
C PRO A 117 14.03 5.40 14.87
N ASP A 118 13.77 4.16 15.31
CA ASP A 118 13.40 3.88 16.71
C ASP A 118 14.63 3.70 17.64
N ALA A 119 15.85 3.72 17.07
CA ALA A 119 17.11 3.49 17.77
C ALA A 119 18.10 4.65 17.63
N VAL A 120 17.62 5.84 17.27
CA VAL A 120 18.42 7.07 17.24
C VAL A 120 18.97 7.36 18.65
N THR A 121 20.07 8.10 18.78
CA THR A 121 20.70 8.40 20.08
C THR A 121 21.21 9.84 20.14
N ALA A 122 21.64 10.29 21.33
CA ALA A 122 22.29 11.59 21.48
C ALA A 122 23.58 11.70 20.65
N ASP A 123 24.31 10.60 20.48
CA ASP A 123 25.51 10.56 19.62
C ASP A 123 25.14 10.73 18.14
N ALA A 124 24.03 10.14 17.70
CA ALA A 124 23.53 10.34 16.35
C ALA A 124 23.12 11.80 16.10
N GLU A 125 22.48 12.42 17.08
CA GLU A 125 22.14 13.85 17.05
C GLU A 125 23.40 14.73 17.03
N ALA A 126 24.35 14.50 17.94
CA ALA A 126 25.60 15.24 18.01
C ALA A 126 26.41 15.11 16.72
N ARG A 127 26.36 13.93 16.08
CA ARG A 127 26.98 13.72 14.77
C ARG A 127 26.36 14.62 13.71
N VAL A 128 25.03 14.59 13.53
CA VAL A 128 24.39 15.43 12.50
C VAL A 128 24.45 16.92 12.84
N ALA A 129 24.60 17.28 14.12
CA ALA A 129 24.84 18.66 14.56
C ALA A 129 26.16 19.25 14.07
N ALA A 130 27.16 18.41 13.73
CA ALA A 130 28.39 18.89 13.09
C ALA A 130 28.14 19.55 11.72
N ASP A 131 27.02 19.20 11.07
CA ASP A 131 26.61 19.74 9.77
C ASP A 131 25.40 20.69 9.86
N LEU A 132 24.40 20.34 10.66
CA LEU A 132 23.15 21.09 10.79
C LEU A 132 23.16 22.16 11.90
N GLY A 133 24.14 22.11 12.80
CA GLY A 133 24.24 23.02 13.94
C GLY A 133 22.95 23.05 14.77
N PRO A 134 22.31 24.23 14.97
CA PRO A 134 21.12 24.36 15.81
C PRO A 134 19.88 23.65 15.27
N ASP A 135 19.86 23.26 13.98
CA ASP A 135 18.71 22.60 13.36
C ASP A 135 18.74 21.07 13.52
N ALA A 136 19.87 20.50 13.99
CA ALA A 136 20.01 19.05 14.22
C ALA A 136 18.88 18.48 15.10
N PRO A 137 18.51 19.09 16.23
CA PRO A 137 17.37 18.67 17.03
C PRO A 137 16.08 18.39 16.25
N ALA A 138 15.68 19.32 15.38
CA ALA A 138 14.44 19.20 14.63
C ALA A 138 14.52 18.08 13.58
N ALA A 139 15.65 18.00 12.86
CA ALA A 139 15.87 16.96 11.86
C ALA A 139 15.93 15.55 12.49
N THR A 140 16.61 15.42 13.63
CA THR A 140 16.67 14.18 14.42
C THR A 140 15.29 13.75 14.89
N MET A 141 14.45 14.68 15.37
CA MET A 141 13.07 14.37 15.77
C MET A 141 12.19 13.93 14.57
N CYS A 142 12.38 14.55 13.41
CA CYS A 142 11.69 14.14 12.19
C CYS A 142 12.10 12.71 11.78
N TRP A 143 13.40 12.40 11.80
CA TRP A 143 13.89 11.04 11.53
C TRP A 143 13.36 10.02 12.56
N TRP A 144 13.31 10.37 13.85
CA TRP A 144 12.79 9.50 14.90
C TRP A 144 11.28 9.20 14.80
N THR A 145 10.49 10.11 14.19
CA THR A 145 9.03 9.95 14.05
C THR A 145 8.59 9.43 12.69
N ILE A 146 9.46 9.47 11.67
CA ILE A 146 9.04 9.30 10.27
C ILE A 146 8.43 7.92 9.97
N ARG A 147 8.90 6.85 10.61
CA ARG A 147 8.35 5.50 10.43
C ARG A 147 6.87 5.44 10.79
N ARG A 148 6.49 6.02 11.92
CA ARG A 148 5.08 6.04 12.41
C ARG A 148 4.18 6.84 11.48
N HIS A 149 4.66 7.96 10.95
CA HIS A 149 3.94 8.70 9.91
C HIS A 149 3.81 7.91 8.60
N GLY A 150 4.86 7.18 8.20
CA GLY A 150 4.83 6.30 7.02
C GLY A 150 3.79 5.19 7.15
N LEU A 151 3.73 4.52 8.31
CA LEU A 151 2.71 3.50 8.61
C LEU A 151 1.29 4.06 8.53
N ALA A 152 1.05 5.20 9.18
CA ALA A 152 -0.26 5.84 9.16
C ALA A 152 -0.64 6.26 7.73
N ALA A 153 0.28 6.91 7.00
CA ALA A 153 0.05 7.35 5.63
C ALA A 153 -0.24 6.21 4.67
N ARG A 154 0.45 5.06 4.81
CA ARG A 154 0.15 3.85 4.03
C ARG A 154 -1.31 3.47 4.19
N THR A 155 -1.77 3.34 5.43
CA THR A 155 -3.16 2.97 5.73
C THR A 155 -4.14 4.00 5.17
N MET A 156 -3.87 5.30 5.31
CA MET A 156 -4.74 6.34 4.74
C MET A 156 -4.82 6.23 3.20
N LEU A 157 -3.69 6.01 2.53
CA LEU A 157 -3.63 5.86 1.07
C LEU A 157 -4.24 4.56 0.56
N SER A 158 -4.53 3.59 1.43
CA SER A 158 -5.30 2.39 1.09
C SER A 158 -6.75 2.72 0.75
N GLU A 159 -7.26 3.85 1.24
CA GLU A 159 -8.62 4.31 1.01
C GLU A 159 -8.75 5.14 -0.27
N SER A 160 -9.79 4.85 -1.06
CA SER A 160 -10.04 5.52 -2.35
C SER A 160 -10.35 7.00 -2.19
N SER A 161 -11.04 7.40 -1.12
CA SER A 161 -11.38 8.79 -0.81
C SER A 161 -10.11 9.66 -0.63
N VAL A 162 -9.11 9.12 0.06
CA VAL A 162 -7.81 9.79 0.28
C VAL A 162 -7.02 9.88 -1.02
N ARG A 163 -6.90 8.78 -1.79
CA ARG A 163 -6.26 8.83 -3.12
C ARG A 163 -6.94 9.81 -4.07
N ALA A 164 -8.27 9.88 -4.04
CA ALA A 164 -9.04 10.85 -4.82
C ALA A 164 -8.77 12.30 -4.39
N HIS A 165 -8.54 12.56 -3.11
CA HIS A 165 -8.12 13.89 -2.65
C HIS A 165 -6.73 14.24 -3.19
N ILE A 166 -5.77 13.32 -3.05
CA ILE A 166 -4.39 13.52 -3.52
C ILE A 166 -4.31 13.80 -5.02
N ARG A 167 -5.14 13.14 -5.84
CA ARG A 167 -5.28 13.47 -7.28
C ARG A 167 -5.65 14.92 -7.57
N ARG A 168 -6.44 15.54 -6.69
CA ARG A 168 -6.88 16.93 -6.84
C ARG A 168 -5.84 17.95 -6.36
N ASP A 169 -4.78 17.49 -5.69
CA ASP A 169 -3.65 18.31 -5.27
C ASP A 169 -2.32 17.76 -5.86
N PRO A 170 -2.01 18.07 -7.13
CA PRO A 170 -0.79 17.61 -7.79
C PRO A 170 0.49 18.08 -7.08
N SER A 171 0.46 19.22 -6.38
CA SER A 171 1.62 19.73 -5.66
C SER A 171 1.93 18.84 -4.45
N LEU A 172 0.92 18.53 -3.65
CA LEU A 172 1.06 17.63 -2.52
C LEU A 172 1.47 16.22 -2.98
N HIS A 173 0.83 15.70 -4.04
CA HIS A 173 1.18 14.40 -4.62
C HIS A 173 2.65 14.33 -5.03
N ALA A 174 3.14 15.30 -5.81
CA ALA A 174 4.53 15.35 -6.25
C ALA A 174 5.52 15.42 -5.08
N GLU A 175 5.21 16.20 -4.04
CA GLU A 175 6.03 16.28 -2.84
C GLU A 175 6.08 14.95 -2.08
N LEU A 176 4.94 14.27 -1.92
CA LEU A 176 4.86 12.98 -1.24
C LEU A 176 5.60 11.89 -2.04
N VAL A 177 5.48 11.88 -3.37
CA VAL A 177 6.24 10.96 -4.24
C VAL A 177 7.74 11.20 -4.10
N ALA A 178 8.18 12.46 -4.11
CA ALA A 178 9.59 12.81 -3.92
C ALA A 178 10.12 12.39 -2.55
N ILE A 179 9.30 12.49 -1.50
CA ILE A 179 9.65 12.02 -0.15
C ILE A 179 9.75 10.50 -0.13
N ALA A 180 8.75 9.81 -0.67
CA ALA A 180 8.72 8.34 -0.69
C ALA A 180 9.90 7.76 -1.48
N ASN A 181 10.24 8.33 -2.62
CA ASN A 181 11.41 7.93 -3.40
C ASN A 181 12.74 8.11 -2.65
N GLN A 182 12.87 9.14 -1.82
CA GLN A 182 14.11 9.40 -1.08
C GLN A 182 14.24 8.54 0.17
N LEU A 183 13.12 8.06 0.72
CA LEU A 183 13.10 7.29 1.97
C LEU A 183 12.91 5.78 1.74
N SER A 184 12.42 5.34 0.59
CA SER A 184 12.12 3.93 0.29
C SER A 184 13.32 3.01 0.44
N ASP A 185 14.52 3.48 0.06
CA ASP A 185 15.74 2.67 0.13
C ASP A 185 16.21 2.42 1.58
N LEU A 186 15.69 3.21 2.53
CA LEU A 186 16.04 3.15 3.94
C LEU A 186 14.92 2.55 4.80
N LEU A 187 13.66 2.72 4.39
CA LEU A 187 12.48 2.41 5.17
C LEU A 187 11.43 1.75 4.28
N THR A 188 11.14 0.48 4.56
CA THR A 188 10.23 -0.36 3.77
C THR A 188 8.80 0.17 3.74
N GLU A 189 8.37 0.93 4.76
CA GLU A 189 7.04 1.56 4.78
C GLU A 189 6.88 2.56 3.63
N PHE A 190 7.97 3.20 3.19
CA PHE A 190 7.95 4.17 2.11
C PHE A 190 7.91 3.52 0.72
N ASP A 191 8.29 2.24 0.59
CA ASP A 191 8.01 1.46 -0.63
C ASP A 191 6.51 1.29 -0.85
N GLU A 192 5.78 0.97 0.22
CA GLU A 192 4.32 0.80 0.16
C GLU A 192 3.62 2.15 -0.06
N VAL A 193 4.03 3.21 0.64
CA VAL A 193 3.52 4.58 0.40
C VAL A 193 3.75 4.99 -1.05
N ARG A 194 4.95 4.75 -1.60
CA ARG A 194 5.27 5.01 -3.02
C ARG A 194 4.32 4.25 -3.96
N ALA A 195 4.13 2.95 -3.73
CA ALA A 195 3.24 2.14 -4.56
C ALA A 195 1.79 2.66 -4.54
N LEU A 196 1.28 3.03 -3.36
CA LEU A 196 -0.08 3.57 -3.22
C LEU A 196 -0.25 4.95 -3.85
N LEU A 197 0.77 5.82 -3.78
CA LEU A 197 0.79 7.10 -4.48
C LEU A 197 0.77 6.93 -6.00
N ARG A 198 1.40 5.88 -6.53
CA ARG A 198 1.38 5.53 -7.96
C ARG A 198 -0.01 5.06 -8.41
N MET A 199 -0.76 4.35 -7.56
CA MET A 199 -2.16 4.01 -7.87
C MET A 199 -3.04 5.24 -8.05
N ALA A 200 -2.71 6.37 -7.41
CA ALA A 200 -3.43 7.62 -7.58
C ALA A 200 -3.12 8.32 -8.91
N GLU A 201 -2.09 7.93 -9.66
CA GLU A 201 -1.70 8.61 -10.91
C GLU A 201 -2.58 8.22 -12.11
N ALA A 202 -3.16 7.02 -12.10
CA ALA A 202 -4.01 6.51 -13.17
C ALA A 202 -5.35 6.03 -12.62
N THR A 203 -6.45 6.59 -13.14
CA THR A 203 -7.81 6.19 -12.76
C THR A 203 -8.72 5.92 -13.94
N SER A 204 -8.16 5.97 -15.14
CA SER A 204 -8.88 5.70 -16.37
C SER A 204 -7.90 5.29 -17.46
N ALA A 205 -8.40 4.54 -18.43
CA ALA A 205 -7.67 4.23 -19.65
C ALA A 205 -8.64 4.11 -20.83
N LEU A 206 -8.15 4.44 -22.02
CA LEU A 206 -8.76 4.06 -23.28
C LEU A 206 -8.23 2.68 -23.66
N VAL A 207 -9.11 1.68 -23.63
CA VAL A 207 -8.79 0.29 -23.98
C VAL A 207 -9.28 0.01 -25.39
N MET A 208 -8.38 -0.42 -26.27
CA MET A 208 -8.67 -0.65 -27.69
C MET A 208 -8.41 -2.12 -28.05
N ASP A 209 -9.45 -2.86 -28.43
CA ASP A 209 -9.30 -4.25 -28.87
C ASP A 209 -9.04 -4.32 -30.37
N ARG A 210 -7.86 -4.84 -30.76
CA ARG A 210 -7.47 -4.84 -32.17
C ARG A 210 -8.30 -5.81 -33.00
N ALA A 211 -8.70 -6.94 -32.44
CA ALA A 211 -9.45 -7.98 -33.16
C ALA A 211 -10.83 -7.48 -33.61
N SER A 212 -11.56 -6.78 -32.74
CA SER A 212 -12.87 -6.22 -33.05
C SER A 212 -12.84 -4.77 -33.52
N SER A 213 -11.69 -4.10 -33.41
CA SER A 213 -11.52 -2.64 -33.62
C SER A 213 -12.39 -1.76 -32.71
N ARG A 214 -12.93 -2.32 -31.62
CA ARG A 214 -13.73 -1.60 -30.62
C ARG A 214 -12.83 -0.89 -29.62
N ALA A 215 -13.33 0.18 -29.01
CA ALA A 215 -12.62 0.94 -28.00
C ALA A 215 -13.54 1.32 -26.84
N PHE A 216 -13.01 1.28 -25.63
CA PHE A 216 -13.75 1.45 -24.38
C PHE A 216 -13.03 2.42 -23.46
N ARG A 217 -13.75 3.37 -22.87
CA ARG A 217 -13.25 4.12 -21.72
C ARG A 217 -13.54 3.30 -20.48
N VAL A 218 -12.49 3.00 -19.72
CA VAL A 218 -12.60 2.32 -18.44
C VAL A 218 -12.22 3.26 -17.32
N LEU A 219 -12.91 3.13 -16.20
CA LEU A 219 -12.57 3.77 -14.94
C LEU A 219 -12.11 2.71 -13.96
N PHE A 220 -11.13 3.05 -13.15
CA PHE A 220 -10.62 2.15 -12.11
C PHE A 220 -9.95 2.91 -10.98
N ASP A 221 -9.81 2.24 -9.84
CA ASP A 221 -8.99 2.69 -8.72
C ASP A 221 -8.54 1.46 -7.91
N GLY A 222 -7.46 1.62 -7.13
CA GLY A 222 -6.93 0.56 -6.26
C GLY A 222 -6.34 -0.63 -7.01
N ILE A 223 -5.89 -0.41 -8.25
CA ILE A 223 -5.20 -1.41 -9.08
C ILE A 223 -3.70 -1.25 -8.92
N GLY A 224 -3.05 -2.22 -8.28
CA GLY A 224 -1.64 -2.13 -7.90
C GLY A 224 -0.64 -2.58 -8.95
N ASP A 225 -1.08 -3.37 -9.93
CA ASP A 225 -0.25 -3.86 -11.02
C ASP A 225 -1.12 -4.22 -12.24
N ASN A 226 -0.44 -4.47 -13.35
CA ASN A 226 -1.09 -4.81 -14.61
C ASN A 226 -1.63 -6.25 -14.62
N PHE A 227 -1.21 -7.15 -13.71
CA PHE A 227 -1.87 -8.45 -13.51
C PHE A 227 -3.33 -8.26 -13.05
N GLN A 228 -3.54 -7.42 -12.04
CA GLN A 228 -4.86 -7.06 -11.53
C GLN A 228 -5.67 -6.30 -12.59
N LEU A 229 -5.06 -5.34 -13.30
CA LEU A 229 -5.71 -4.63 -14.41
C LEU A 229 -6.24 -5.60 -15.46
N HIS A 230 -5.39 -6.50 -15.94
CA HIS A 230 -5.70 -7.47 -16.99
C HIS A 230 -6.86 -8.38 -16.57
N THR A 231 -6.83 -8.94 -15.36
CA THR A 231 -7.93 -9.81 -14.89
C THR A 231 -9.25 -9.07 -14.75
N LEU A 232 -9.26 -7.85 -14.21
CA LEU A 232 -10.49 -7.07 -14.05
C LEU A 232 -11.02 -6.57 -15.40
N LEU A 233 -10.13 -6.27 -16.35
CA LEU A 233 -10.51 -5.89 -17.71
C LEU A 233 -11.16 -7.05 -18.47
N ALA A 234 -10.65 -8.28 -18.29
CA ALA A 234 -11.28 -9.49 -18.83
C ALA A 234 -12.73 -9.66 -18.34
N ASP A 235 -12.97 -9.45 -17.04
CA ASP A 235 -14.32 -9.51 -16.47
C ASP A 235 -15.24 -8.44 -17.08
N ALA A 236 -14.73 -7.20 -17.18
CA ALA A 236 -15.50 -6.07 -17.67
C ALA A 236 -15.81 -6.12 -19.18
N LEU A 237 -14.98 -6.75 -19.99
CA LEU A 237 -15.16 -6.82 -21.45
C LEU A 237 -15.77 -8.14 -21.93
N ILE A 238 -15.39 -9.28 -21.34
CA ILE A 238 -15.78 -10.63 -21.77
C ILE A 238 -16.80 -11.27 -20.81
N GLY A 239 -16.75 -10.93 -19.52
CA GLY A 239 -17.52 -11.59 -18.47
C GLY A 239 -19.05 -11.58 -18.71
N PRO A 240 -19.83 -12.30 -17.88
CA PRO A 240 -21.28 -12.44 -18.07
C PRO A 240 -22.07 -11.13 -18.17
N ASN A 241 -21.55 -10.08 -17.52
CA ASN A 241 -22.10 -8.72 -17.53
C ASN A 241 -21.19 -7.73 -18.30
N GLY A 242 -20.26 -8.25 -19.11
CA GLY A 242 -19.28 -7.46 -19.84
C GLY A 242 -19.83 -6.87 -21.14
N GLN A 243 -18.94 -6.23 -21.91
CA GLN A 243 -19.30 -5.53 -23.15
C GLN A 243 -19.41 -6.44 -24.39
N GLY A 244 -19.58 -7.76 -24.20
CA GLY A 244 -19.75 -8.72 -25.28
C GLY A 244 -18.53 -8.85 -26.20
N LEU A 245 -17.33 -8.60 -25.68
CA LEU A 245 -16.11 -8.95 -26.39
C LEU A 245 -16.00 -10.48 -26.52
N SER A 246 -15.49 -10.98 -27.64
CA SER A 246 -15.32 -12.42 -27.84
C SER A 246 -14.20 -12.96 -26.94
N GLY A 247 -14.43 -14.12 -26.30
CA GLY A 247 -13.43 -14.77 -25.47
C GLY A 247 -14.05 -15.75 -24.47
N GLU A 248 -13.20 -16.46 -23.74
CA GLU A 248 -13.62 -17.26 -22.59
C GLU A 248 -13.76 -16.36 -21.36
N ALA A 249 -14.94 -16.41 -20.71
CA ALA A 249 -15.20 -15.60 -19.52
C ALA A 249 -14.27 -15.98 -18.36
N PRO A 250 -13.72 -15.01 -17.61
CA PRO A 250 -12.89 -15.30 -16.45
C PRO A 250 -13.67 -16.04 -15.36
N ASP A 251 -12.97 -16.92 -14.62
CA ASP A 251 -13.55 -17.53 -13.42
C ASP A 251 -13.91 -16.41 -12.42
N PRO A 252 -15.17 -16.33 -11.95
CA PRO A 252 -15.61 -15.30 -11.01
C PRO A 252 -14.75 -15.24 -9.74
N ARG A 253 -14.14 -16.35 -9.33
CA ARG A 253 -13.27 -16.43 -8.15
C ARG A 253 -11.97 -15.65 -8.32
N TRP A 254 -11.42 -15.60 -9.54
CA TRP A 254 -10.28 -14.74 -9.84
C TRP A 254 -10.66 -13.28 -9.67
N THR A 255 -11.75 -12.86 -10.31
CA THR A 255 -12.22 -11.46 -10.28
C THR A 255 -12.54 -11.00 -8.86
N ALA A 256 -13.18 -11.85 -8.05
CA ALA A 256 -13.44 -11.58 -6.64
C ALA A 256 -12.13 -11.37 -5.86
N SER A 257 -11.13 -12.23 -6.07
CA SER A 257 -9.82 -12.12 -5.42
C SER A 257 -9.02 -10.88 -5.85
N PHE A 258 -9.28 -10.31 -7.02
CA PHE A 258 -8.66 -9.07 -7.50
C PHE A 258 -9.44 -7.80 -7.12
N ARG A 259 -10.68 -7.92 -6.64
CA ARG A 259 -11.47 -6.78 -6.11
C ARG A 259 -11.23 -6.54 -4.63
N ASP A 260 -11.78 -7.41 -3.79
CA ASP A 260 -11.71 -7.33 -2.33
C ASP A 260 -11.78 -8.71 -1.64
N GLY A 261 -12.22 -9.75 -2.35
CA GLY A 261 -12.36 -11.10 -1.81
C GLY A 261 -11.02 -11.79 -1.49
N PRO A 262 -11.08 -12.88 -0.69
CA PRO A 262 -9.92 -13.74 -0.45
C PRO A 262 -9.55 -14.54 -1.70
N VAL A 263 -8.30 -15.01 -1.76
CA VAL A 263 -7.86 -15.93 -2.81
C VAL A 263 -8.46 -17.32 -2.55
N ASP A 264 -9.13 -17.90 -3.55
CA ASP A 264 -9.61 -19.29 -3.48
C ASP A 264 -8.41 -20.24 -3.69
N PRO A 265 -8.10 -21.13 -2.72
CA PRO A 265 -6.98 -22.06 -2.84
C PRO A 265 -7.08 -23.04 -4.03
N THR A 266 -8.27 -23.23 -4.60
CA THR A 266 -8.54 -24.10 -5.75
C THR A 266 -8.53 -23.37 -7.09
N ALA A 267 -8.41 -22.04 -7.09
CA ALA A 267 -8.41 -21.20 -8.29
C ALA A 267 -7.20 -20.26 -8.32
N GLN A 268 -6.01 -20.77 -7.98
CA GLN A 268 -4.80 -19.94 -7.83
C GLN A 268 -4.18 -19.51 -9.17
N THR A 269 -4.34 -20.29 -10.24
CA THR A 269 -3.72 -19.98 -11.52
C THR A 269 -4.71 -19.27 -12.42
N VAL A 270 -4.40 -18.02 -12.76
CA VAL A 270 -5.15 -17.17 -13.70
C VAL A 270 -4.48 -17.27 -15.06
N TRP A 271 -5.27 -17.32 -16.14
CA TRP A 271 -4.75 -17.31 -17.51
C TRP A 271 -5.00 -15.96 -18.16
N GLY A 272 -4.05 -15.49 -18.97
CA GLY A 272 -4.19 -14.24 -19.70
C GLY A 272 -5.13 -14.35 -20.89
N TRP A 273 -5.64 -13.19 -21.33
CA TRP A 273 -6.54 -13.06 -22.48
C TRP A 273 -5.87 -12.34 -23.65
N TRP A 274 -5.00 -11.37 -23.38
CA TRP A 274 -4.40 -10.51 -24.39
C TRP A 274 -2.89 -10.33 -24.22
N ASN A 275 -2.24 -9.89 -25.30
CA ASN A 275 -1.02 -9.12 -25.18
C ASN A 275 -1.40 -7.65 -25.00
N MET A 276 -0.93 -7.03 -23.92
CA MET A 276 -1.16 -5.61 -23.67
C MET A 276 -0.02 -4.79 -24.25
N VAL A 277 -0.34 -3.84 -25.13
CA VAL A 277 0.62 -2.92 -25.73
C VAL A 277 0.16 -1.47 -25.58
N ALA A 278 1.09 -0.55 -25.55
CA ALA A 278 0.80 0.88 -25.52
C ALA A 278 0.49 1.40 -26.93
N HIS A 279 0.05 2.67 -27.03
CA HIS A 279 -0.22 3.30 -28.32
C HIS A 279 0.97 3.32 -29.28
N ASP A 280 2.21 3.31 -28.78
CA ASP A 280 3.44 3.31 -29.58
C ASP A 280 3.90 1.89 -29.98
N GLY A 281 3.16 0.85 -29.60
CA GLY A 281 3.48 -0.56 -29.84
C GLY A 281 4.39 -1.19 -28.79
N SER A 282 4.88 -0.41 -27.80
CA SER A 282 5.70 -0.95 -26.71
C SER A 282 4.88 -1.88 -25.81
N TRP A 283 5.53 -2.89 -25.24
CA TRP A 283 4.87 -3.87 -24.38
C TRP A 283 4.49 -3.25 -23.03
N VAL A 284 3.24 -3.44 -22.64
CA VAL A 284 2.77 -3.16 -21.28
C VAL A 284 2.88 -4.44 -20.47
N TRP A 285 3.98 -4.55 -19.73
CA TRP A 285 4.27 -5.72 -18.90
C TRP A 285 3.31 -5.82 -17.72
N ASN A 286 2.93 -7.06 -17.36
CA ASN A 286 2.03 -7.31 -16.25
C ASN A 286 2.64 -6.91 -14.89
N GLU A 287 3.97 -6.94 -14.78
CA GLU A 287 4.75 -6.54 -13.60
C GLU A 287 4.76 -5.01 -13.38
N GLY A 288 4.46 -4.24 -14.42
CA GLY A 288 4.33 -2.79 -14.36
C GLY A 288 3.06 -2.35 -13.64
N VAL A 289 2.90 -1.04 -13.51
CA VAL A 289 1.71 -0.43 -12.89
C VAL A 289 0.88 0.36 -13.91
N PRO A 290 -0.43 0.56 -13.71
CA PRO A 290 -1.27 1.31 -14.65
C PRO A 290 -0.77 2.73 -14.94
N ALA A 291 -0.16 3.38 -13.95
CA ALA A 291 0.44 4.72 -14.08
C ALA A 291 1.61 4.79 -15.08
N GLU A 292 2.23 3.66 -15.43
CA GLU A 292 3.33 3.58 -16.39
C GLU A 292 2.87 3.38 -17.83
N ILE A 293 1.56 3.14 -18.04
CA ILE A 293 1.00 3.05 -19.39
C ILE A 293 1.17 4.40 -20.08
N PRO A 294 1.84 4.49 -21.26
CA PRO A 294 2.01 5.75 -21.95
C PRO A 294 0.69 6.45 -22.28
N THR A 295 0.68 7.78 -22.18
CA THR A 295 -0.50 8.61 -22.43
C THR A 295 -0.47 9.29 -23.80
N VAL A 296 -1.64 9.53 -24.36
CA VAL A 296 -1.87 10.37 -25.55
C VAL A 296 -2.87 11.44 -25.16
N ASP A 297 -2.52 12.72 -25.33
CA ASP A 297 -3.34 13.86 -24.90
C ASP A 297 -3.76 13.79 -23.41
N GLY A 298 -2.93 13.17 -22.56
CA GLY A 298 -3.18 12.97 -21.12
C GLY A 298 -4.01 11.74 -20.77
N GLU A 299 -4.43 10.93 -21.74
CA GLU A 299 -5.19 9.70 -21.53
C GLU A 299 -4.30 8.46 -21.68
N HIS A 300 -4.33 7.53 -20.72
CA HIS A 300 -3.62 6.25 -20.85
C HIS A 300 -4.25 5.42 -21.96
N VAL A 301 -3.48 5.02 -22.97
CA VAL A 301 -3.99 4.24 -24.10
C VAL A 301 -3.40 2.83 -24.04
N LEU A 302 -4.29 1.85 -23.88
CA LEU A 302 -3.98 0.43 -23.77
C LEU A 302 -4.60 -0.31 -24.96
N VAL A 303 -3.80 -1.05 -25.69
CA VAL A 303 -4.23 -1.85 -26.85
C VAL A 303 -4.15 -3.33 -26.48
N LEU A 304 -5.21 -4.05 -26.81
CA LEU A 304 -5.34 -5.49 -26.59
C LEU A 304 -5.08 -6.20 -27.92
N ASP A 305 -3.97 -6.94 -27.95
CA ASP A 305 -3.53 -7.76 -29.07
C ASP A 305 -3.70 -9.25 -28.77
N GLU A 306 -3.66 -10.06 -29.83
CA GLU A 306 -3.62 -11.51 -29.71
C GLU A 306 -2.39 -11.93 -28.89
N GLN A 307 -2.58 -12.91 -28.01
CA GLN A 307 -1.48 -13.43 -27.22
C GLN A 307 -0.49 -14.21 -28.11
N PRO A 308 0.81 -13.88 -28.11
CA PRO A 308 1.81 -14.67 -28.82
C PRO A 308 1.94 -16.10 -28.26
N TYR A 309 1.69 -16.24 -26.96
CA TYR A 309 1.69 -17.51 -26.24
C TYR A 309 0.84 -17.38 -24.96
N PRO A 310 0.27 -18.48 -24.45
CA PRO A 310 -0.48 -18.47 -23.20
C PRO A 310 0.38 -17.98 -22.03
N ARG A 311 -0.14 -17.03 -21.27
CA ARG A 311 0.48 -16.54 -20.02
C ARG A 311 -0.41 -16.87 -18.84
N SER A 312 0.19 -17.06 -17.67
CA SER A 312 -0.52 -17.26 -16.42
C SER A 312 0.17 -16.58 -15.25
N TRP A 313 -0.60 -16.32 -14.19
CA TRP A 313 -0.12 -15.72 -12.95
C TRP A 313 -0.93 -16.20 -11.75
N THR A 314 -0.47 -15.86 -10.55
CA THR A 314 -1.16 -16.20 -9.30
C THR A 314 -2.31 -15.23 -9.05
N ALA A 315 -3.48 -15.75 -8.68
CA ALA A 315 -4.64 -14.99 -8.27
C ALA A 315 -4.38 -14.22 -6.98
N GLY A 316 -4.86 -12.97 -6.92
CA GLY A 316 -4.81 -12.13 -5.72
C GLY A 316 -4.12 -10.80 -5.95
N ARG A 317 -4.50 -9.82 -5.13
CA ARG A 317 -3.96 -8.45 -5.19
C ARG A 317 -2.56 -8.39 -4.61
N ARG A 318 -1.68 -7.64 -5.27
CA ARG A 318 -0.38 -7.23 -4.71
C ARG A 318 -0.51 -6.49 -3.38
N HIS A 319 -1.52 -5.62 -3.29
CA HIS A 319 -1.84 -4.86 -2.07
C HIS A 319 -3.17 -5.37 -1.50
N MET A 320 -3.12 -6.44 -0.69
CA MET A 320 -4.31 -7.15 -0.21
C MET A 320 -5.31 -6.27 0.55
N HIS A 321 -4.80 -5.24 1.23
CA HIS A 321 -5.58 -4.29 2.03
C HIS A 321 -6.23 -3.17 1.18
N VAL A 322 -5.88 -3.05 -0.10
CA VAL A 322 -6.49 -2.08 -1.02
C VAL A 322 -7.60 -2.76 -1.78
N ARG A 323 -8.79 -2.14 -1.77
CA ARG A 323 -9.90 -2.54 -2.62
C ARG A 323 -9.68 -2.01 -4.04
N GLY A 324 -9.65 -2.92 -5.01
CA GLY A 324 -9.57 -2.59 -6.42
C GLY A 324 -10.91 -2.71 -7.12
N TRP A 325 -11.18 -1.85 -8.09
CA TRP A 325 -12.34 -1.99 -8.97
C TRP A 325 -12.02 -1.46 -10.37
N LEU A 326 -12.76 -1.96 -11.35
CA LEU A 326 -12.74 -1.50 -12.75
C LEU A 326 -14.14 -1.61 -13.31
N GLU A 327 -14.56 -0.59 -14.04
CA GLU A 327 -15.82 -0.57 -14.78
C GLU A 327 -15.64 0.08 -16.16
N VAL A 328 -16.49 -0.30 -17.11
CA VAL A 328 -16.54 0.37 -18.42
C VAL A 328 -17.49 1.55 -18.30
N GLU A 329 -16.97 2.75 -18.48
CA GLU A 329 -17.77 3.98 -18.49
C GLU A 329 -18.57 4.09 -19.79
N SER A 330 -17.90 3.86 -20.92
CA SER A 330 -18.53 3.93 -22.24
C SER A 330 -17.75 3.14 -23.30
N GLU A 331 -18.48 2.64 -24.30
CA GLU A 331 -17.88 2.24 -25.58
C GLU A 331 -17.87 3.44 -26.52
N LEU A 332 -16.75 3.68 -27.21
CA LEU A 332 -16.62 4.75 -28.19
C LEU A 332 -17.46 4.46 -29.42
N SER A 333 -17.88 5.53 -30.11
CA SER A 333 -18.44 5.36 -31.46
C SER A 333 -17.37 4.79 -32.40
N ARG A 334 -17.81 4.13 -33.48
CA ARG A 334 -16.90 3.60 -34.50
C ARG A 334 -16.00 4.69 -35.09
N GLU A 335 -16.58 5.85 -35.37
CA GLU A 335 -15.86 7.00 -35.93
C GLU A 335 -14.80 7.53 -34.97
N GLU A 336 -15.12 7.60 -33.68
CA GLU A 336 -14.16 8.01 -32.64
C GLU A 336 -13.05 6.97 -32.48
N ALA A 337 -13.39 5.68 -32.46
CA ALA A 337 -12.39 4.60 -32.41
C ALA A 337 -11.46 4.64 -33.62
N GLU A 338 -11.97 4.87 -34.83
CA GLU A 338 -11.17 5.05 -36.06
C GLU A 338 -10.20 6.24 -35.98
N LEU A 339 -10.58 7.33 -35.29
CA LEU A 339 -9.67 8.45 -35.05
C LEU A 339 -8.53 8.08 -34.10
N TRP A 340 -8.83 7.30 -33.07
CA TRP A 340 -7.81 6.79 -32.14
C TRP A 340 -6.88 5.78 -32.81
N TRP A 341 -7.40 4.88 -33.64
CA TRP A 341 -6.57 3.91 -34.37
C TRP A 341 -5.53 4.56 -35.29
N LYS A 342 -5.78 5.78 -35.79
CA LYS A 342 -4.79 6.56 -36.56
C LYS A 342 -3.58 7.01 -35.73
N ARG A 343 -3.70 7.00 -34.40
CA ARG A 343 -2.66 7.41 -33.44
C ARG A 343 -1.93 6.20 -32.83
N VAL A 344 -2.41 5.00 -33.10
CA VAL A 344 -1.88 3.75 -32.54
C VAL A 344 -0.98 3.08 -33.57
N ALA A 345 0.15 2.56 -33.12
CA ALA A 345 1.09 1.81 -33.94
C ALA A 345 0.41 0.55 -34.55
N PRO A 346 0.82 0.15 -35.76
CA PRO A 346 0.35 -1.11 -36.34
C PRO A 346 0.76 -2.30 -35.46
N ALA A 347 0.04 -3.42 -35.57
CA ALA A 347 0.40 -4.63 -34.85
C ALA A 347 1.77 -5.12 -35.33
N GLU A 348 2.66 -5.43 -34.40
CA GLU A 348 3.82 -6.25 -34.69
C GLU A 348 3.40 -7.73 -34.70
N PRO A 349 3.94 -8.55 -35.62
CA PRO A 349 3.67 -9.98 -35.61
C PRO A 349 4.09 -10.58 -34.25
N ALA A 350 3.18 -11.31 -33.64
CA ALA A 350 3.33 -11.89 -32.30
C ALA A 350 4.53 -12.86 -32.19
N ILE A 351 4.96 -13.43 -33.32
CA ILE A 351 6.15 -14.25 -33.48
C ILE A 351 6.77 -13.82 -34.82
N PRO A 352 8.08 -13.50 -34.91
CA PRO A 352 8.75 -13.36 -36.20
C PRO A 352 8.50 -14.63 -36.99
N ASP A 353 7.99 -14.49 -38.21
CA ASP A 353 7.69 -15.61 -39.09
C ASP A 353 8.89 -16.57 -39.08
N PRO A 354 8.72 -17.88 -38.78
CA PRO A 354 9.84 -18.82 -38.84
C PRO A 354 10.53 -18.80 -40.20
N GLU A 355 9.92 -18.29 -41.27
CA GLU A 355 10.61 -18.12 -42.55
C GLU A 355 11.72 -17.05 -42.54
N ASP A 356 11.78 -16.17 -41.54
CA ASP A 356 12.82 -15.15 -41.36
C ASP A 356 14.01 -15.68 -40.51
N HIS A 357 14.36 -16.96 -40.73
CA HIS A 357 15.58 -17.55 -40.20
C HIS A 357 16.80 -16.87 -40.85
N THR A 358 17.35 -15.86 -40.17
CA THR A 358 18.81 -15.78 -40.13
C THR A 358 19.26 -17.13 -39.58
N PRO A 359 20.01 -17.95 -40.34
CA PRO A 359 20.33 -19.31 -39.90
C PRO A 359 21.00 -19.21 -38.53
N LEU A 360 20.39 -19.85 -37.53
CA LEU A 360 21.00 -20.03 -36.23
C LEU A 360 22.42 -20.54 -36.48
N PRO A 361 23.46 -19.92 -35.90
CA PRO A 361 24.81 -20.41 -36.06
C PRO A 361 24.82 -21.89 -35.69
N GLU A 362 25.40 -22.72 -36.55
CA GLU A 362 25.45 -24.17 -36.36
C GLU A 362 25.80 -24.48 -34.90
N PRO A 363 25.07 -25.39 -34.24
CA PRO A 363 25.33 -25.70 -32.84
C PRO A 363 26.81 -26.01 -32.70
N VAL A 364 27.51 -25.21 -31.89
CA VAL A 364 28.92 -25.41 -31.58
C VAL A 364 29.02 -26.78 -30.93
N VAL A 365 29.35 -27.78 -31.74
CA VAL A 365 29.71 -29.10 -31.26
C VAL A 365 30.98 -28.89 -30.45
N LEU A 366 30.84 -28.88 -29.12
CA LEU A 366 31.97 -28.92 -28.22
C LEU A 366 32.76 -30.19 -28.56
N GLN A 367 33.87 -30.01 -29.28
CA GLN A 367 34.80 -31.10 -29.53
C GLN A 367 35.24 -31.64 -28.17
N PRO A 368 35.26 -32.98 -27.98
CA PRO A 368 35.80 -33.56 -26.76
C PRO A 368 37.24 -33.08 -26.57
N PRO A 369 37.67 -32.81 -25.32
CA PRO A 369 38.94 -32.19 -25.04
C PRO A 369 40.07 -33.06 -25.59
N GLY A 370 40.73 -32.57 -26.65
CA GLY A 370 42.01 -33.10 -27.08
C GLY A 370 43.08 -32.89 -26.00
N PRO A 371 44.16 -33.68 -25.98
CA PRO A 371 45.21 -33.58 -24.99
C PRO A 371 45.81 -32.16 -24.98
N ALA A 372 45.81 -31.56 -23.80
CA ALA A 372 46.19 -30.17 -23.56
C ALA A 372 47.59 -29.83 -24.12
N PRO A 373 47.73 -28.75 -24.91
CA PRO A 373 49.01 -28.10 -25.10
C PRO A 373 49.30 -27.15 -23.92
N ASP A 374 50.57 -27.11 -23.53
CA ASP A 374 51.11 -26.39 -22.37
C ASP A 374 50.60 -24.95 -22.23
N ALA A 375 50.08 -24.65 -21.04
CA ALA A 375 49.58 -23.33 -20.67
C ALA A 375 50.72 -22.30 -20.57
N GLN A 376 50.91 -21.52 -21.63
CA GLN A 376 51.74 -20.32 -21.60
C GLN A 376 50.94 -19.17 -20.97
N ARG A 377 51.21 -18.89 -19.69
CA ARG A 377 50.65 -17.74 -18.97
C ARG A 377 51.14 -16.42 -19.59
N VAL A 378 50.28 -15.75 -20.33
CA VAL A 378 50.44 -14.33 -20.65
C VAL A 378 49.82 -13.52 -19.52
N ARG A 379 50.66 -12.86 -18.73
CA ARG A 379 50.29 -11.96 -17.64
C ARG A 379 50.51 -10.52 -18.15
N GLY A 380 49.45 -9.74 -18.28
CA GLY A 380 49.57 -8.32 -18.65
C GLY A 380 48.28 -7.56 -18.35
N PHE A 381 48.46 -6.35 -17.80
CA PHE A 381 47.47 -5.31 -17.44
C PHE A 381 47.01 -5.25 -15.98
N LEU A 382 47.86 -4.65 -15.14
CA LEU A 382 47.49 -3.70 -14.09
C LEU A 382 48.57 -2.58 -14.07
N PRO A 383 48.22 -1.29 -13.97
CA PRO A 383 49.20 -0.20 -13.97
C PRO A 383 49.85 0.04 -12.59
N GLU A 384 51.13 0.41 -12.63
CA GLU A 384 52.03 0.65 -11.50
C GLU A 384 51.70 1.90 -10.68
N ALA A 385 51.60 1.74 -9.35
CA ALA A 385 51.75 2.83 -8.38
C ALA A 385 53.19 2.83 -7.84
N LYS A 386 53.93 3.93 -8.05
CA LYS A 386 55.28 4.15 -7.54
C LYS A 386 55.25 4.41 -6.03
N ALA A 387 55.84 3.52 -5.25
CA ALA A 387 56.29 3.78 -3.88
C ALA A 387 57.84 3.73 -3.86
N GLN A 388 58.45 4.79 -3.34
CA GLN A 388 59.89 4.98 -3.26
C GLN A 388 60.31 4.76 -1.81
N ALA A 389 61.22 3.80 -1.59
CA ALA A 389 61.78 3.45 -0.28
C ALA A 389 63.17 4.08 -0.09
N ALA A 390 63.47 4.48 1.13
CA ALA A 390 64.83 4.55 1.70
C ALA A 390 64.68 4.31 3.23
N GLN A 391 65.06 3.12 3.71
CA GLN A 391 66.37 2.75 4.28
C GLN A 391 66.40 2.84 5.82
N ASP A 392 66.44 1.65 6.43
CA ASP A 392 66.92 1.29 7.78
C ASP A 392 68.44 1.57 7.93
N PRO A 393 69.07 1.62 9.15
CA PRO A 393 69.00 0.50 10.13
C PRO A 393 69.23 0.76 11.65
N GLN A 394 68.76 -0.24 12.43
CA GLN A 394 69.34 -0.87 13.65
C GLN A 394 69.71 -0.06 14.91
N SER A 395 69.16 -0.47 16.08
CA SER A 395 69.91 -1.10 17.21
C SER A 395 69.08 -1.40 18.48
N ALA A 396 69.29 -2.60 19.03
CA ALA A 396 69.33 -3.06 20.45
C ALA A 396 68.19 -2.67 21.43
N SER A 397 67.41 -3.62 21.99
CA SER A 397 67.68 -4.59 23.08
C SER A 397 67.39 -4.08 24.51
N GLU A 398 66.53 -4.83 25.21
CA GLU A 398 66.38 -4.99 26.68
C GLU A 398 65.97 -3.81 27.59
N ALA A 399 64.85 -3.94 28.31
CA ALA A 399 64.83 -4.40 29.71
C ALA A 399 63.45 -4.22 30.41
N ALA A 400 63.10 -5.27 31.17
CA ALA A 400 62.21 -5.42 32.33
C ALA A 400 61.42 -4.23 32.93
N GLY A 401 60.19 -4.52 33.40
CA GLY A 401 59.38 -3.71 34.33
C GLY A 401 59.96 -3.61 35.76
N PRO A 402 59.21 -3.23 36.83
CA PRO A 402 57.75 -3.33 37.02
C PRO A 402 57.07 -2.09 37.68
N ALA A 403 55.75 -2.22 37.93
CA ALA A 403 54.92 -1.45 38.89
C ALA A 403 55.52 -1.42 40.33
N PRO A 404 55.08 -0.60 41.32
CA PRO A 404 53.67 -0.31 41.67
C PRO A 404 53.35 1.05 42.36
N ALA A 405 52.08 1.17 42.76
CA ALA A 405 51.56 1.75 44.01
C ALA A 405 50.88 3.14 44.01
N THR A 406 49.63 3.08 44.48
CA THR A 406 48.74 4.10 45.07
C THR A 406 49.39 4.87 46.23
N PRO A 407 48.95 6.10 46.53
CA PRO A 407 48.09 6.36 47.71
C PRO A 407 47.01 7.43 47.42
N GLU A 408 45.77 7.28 47.91
CA GLU A 408 45.25 7.66 49.24
C GLU A 408 44.70 9.11 49.29
N ALA A 409 43.52 9.20 49.89
CA ALA A 409 42.59 10.32 49.91
C ALA A 409 43.09 11.57 50.64
N LEU A 410 42.49 12.73 50.34
CA LEU A 410 42.06 13.74 51.32
C LEU A 410 41.16 14.78 50.65
N ASN A 411 39.91 14.84 51.12
CA ASN A 411 39.01 16.00 51.04
C ASN A 411 39.45 17.00 52.14
N PRO A 412 39.28 18.32 51.98
CA PRO A 412 38.08 18.92 52.56
C PRO A 412 37.53 20.17 51.84
N ASP A 413 36.28 20.46 52.19
CA ASP A 413 35.46 21.63 51.87
C ASP A 413 36.16 22.99 52.03
N ALA A 414 35.78 23.93 51.15
CA ALA A 414 35.90 25.36 51.42
C ALA A 414 34.67 26.13 50.90
N VAL A 415 34.02 26.77 51.86
CA VAL A 415 32.93 27.73 51.79
C VAL A 415 33.44 29.08 51.26
N SER A 416 32.71 29.76 50.38
CA SER A 416 32.51 31.23 50.49
C SER A 416 31.56 31.82 49.44
N SER A 417 30.52 32.42 49.99
CA SER A 417 29.72 33.53 49.48
C SER A 417 30.59 34.76 49.19
N ALA A 418 30.22 35.60 48.22
CA ALA A 418 29.79 37.00 48.42
C ALA A 418 29.94 37.92 47.19
N THR A 419 28.91 38.77 47.05
CA THR A 419 28.92 40.19 46.63
C THR A 419 29.21 40.61 45.18
N ALA A 420 28.11 41.02 44.52
CA ALA A 420 27.80 42.39 44.08
C ALA A 420 28.96 43.35 43.72
N GLY A 421 28.89 43.88 42.49
CA GLY A 421 29.62 45.05 42.05
C GLY A 421 29.01 45.64 40.78
N SER A 422 28.10 46.60 40.95
CA SER A 422 27.64 47.52 39.92
C SER A 422 28.78 48.43 39.45
N ALA A 423 28.86 48.71 38.15
CA ALA A 423 29.45 49.94 37.64
C ALA A 423 28.76 50.35 36.33
N GLN A 424 28.09 51.49 36.39
CA GLN A 424 27.50 52.24 35.30
C GLN A 424 28.54 53.13 34.58
N ALA A 425 28.15 53.50 33.35
CA ALA A 425 28.33 54.80 32.68
C ALA A 425 29.61 55.07 31.86
N SER A 426 29.43 55.21 30.53
CA SER A 426 29.56 56.45 29.71
C SER A 426 29.48 56.02 28.23
N ALA A 427 28.44 56.29 27.43
CA ALA A 427 27.92 57.55 26.88
C ALA A 427 28.80 58.18 25.77
N GLU A 428 28.12 58.64 24.69
CA GLU A 428 28.57 59.47 23.54
C GLU A 428 29.06 58.68 22.30
N HIS A 429 28.56 58.81 21.06
CA HIS A 429 27.84 59.85 20.28
C HIS A 429 26.94 59.18 19.21
N ALA A 430 25.69 59.60 18.97
CA ALA A 430 25.21 60.56 17.95
C ALA A 430 25.47 60.10 16.48
N GLU A 431 24.61 60.22 15.47
CA GLU A 431 23.27 60.75 15.20
C GLU A 431 23.00 60.30 13.74
N ASP A 432 21.83 59.74 13.41
CA ASP A 432 21.06 60.19 12.23
C ASP A 432 19.65 59.59 12.27
N GLN A 433 18.68 60.46 12.53
CA GLN A 433 17.25 60.21 12.40
C GLN A 433 16.72 61.14 11.31
N ALA A 434 15.80 60.65 10.46
CA ALA A 434 14.53 61.30 10.10
C ALA A 434 13.81 60.52 8.96
N PRO A 435 12.49 60.69 8.75
CA PRO A 435 11.44 60.55 9.76
C PRO A 435 10.17 59.82 9.25
N LEU A 436 9.29 59.52 10.19
CA LEU A 436 7.89 59.11 10.06
C LEU A 436 7.06 60.01 9.12
N GLN A 437 6.15 59.40 8.36
CA GLN A 437 4.97 60.07 7.80
C GLN A 437 3.71 59.23 7.98
N THR A 438 2.69 59.84 8.57
CA THR A 438 1.25 59.57 8.44
C THR A 438 0.53 60.81 8.99
N PRO A 439 -0.78 61.01 8.77
CA PRO A 439 -1.59 60.90 7.54
C PRO A 439 -2.45 62.18 7.34
N GLN A 440 -2.96 62.49 6.13
CA GLN A 440 -4.15 63.36 5.87
C GLN A 440 -4.53 63.33 4.36
N PRO A 441 -5.73 63.78 3.90
CA PRO A 441 -7.09 63.61 4.44
C PRO A 441 -8.15 63.28 3.32
N LEU A 442 -9.40 63.15 3.76
CA LEU A 442 -10.69 63.08 3.04
C LEU A 442 -10.76 63.63 1.60
N VAL A 443 -11.37 62.83 0.70
CA VAL A 443 -12.12 63.32 -0.47
C VAL A 443 -13.45 62.56 -0.56
N GLU A 444 -14.55 63.30 -0.65
CA GLU A 444 -15.93 62.85 -0.89
C GLU A 444 -16.44 63.58 -2.18
N PRO A 445 -17.63 63.27 -2.74
CA PRO A 445 -17.85 62.50 -3.99
C PRO A 445 -18.47 63.34 -5.16
N PRO A 446 -18.89 62.70 -6.27
CA PRO A 446 -20.19 63.05 -6.88
C PRO A 446 -21.04 61.80 -7.21
N ALA A 447 -22.29 61.70 -6.73
CA ALA A 447 -23.55 62.13 -7.39
C ALA A 447 -23.80 61.41 -8.74
N ALA A 448 -24.57 60.31 -8.77
CA ALA A 448 -26.05 60.22 -8.83
C ALA A 448 -26.62 60.49 -10.25
N GLU A 449 -26.93 59.40 -10.97
CA GLU A 449 -27.92 59.40 -12.05
C GLU A 449 -29.18 58.65 -11.58
N GLN A 450 -30.30 59.33 -11.76
CA GLN A 450 -31.65 58.99 -11.31
C GLN A 450 -32.37 58.18 -12.40
N THR A 451 -33.16 57.17 -12.02
CA THR A 451 -34.50 56.90 -12.60
C THR A 451 -35.26 55.88 -11.72
N PRO A 452 -36.60 55.76 -11.83
CA PRO A 452 -37.52 56.32 -10.86
C PRO A 452 -38.30 55.26 -10.06
N ALA A 453 -38.98 55.73 -9.01
CA ALA A 453 -39.91 54.97 -8.19
C ALA A 453 -41.09 54.39 -9.00
N PRO A 454 -41.73 53.35 -8.43
CA PRO A 454 -43.17 53.41 -8.26
C PRO A 454 -43.55 53.33 -6.77
N GLU A 455 -44.46 54.22 -6.40
CA GLU A 455 -45.21 54.20 -5.15
C GLU A 455 -46.26 53.08 -5.16
N GLY A 456 -46.46 52.46 -4.00
CA GLY A 456 -47.81 52.30 -3.44
C GLY A 456 -48.38 50.87 -3.37
N ALA A 457 -48.94 50.58 -2.17
CA ALA A 457 -49.67 49.38 -1.72
C ALA A 457 -48.76 48.16 -1.49
N GLY A 458 -48.50 47.68 -0.27
CA GLY A 458 -49.41 47.48 0.85
C GLY A 458 -49.99 46.07 0.74
N ASP A 459 -49.30 45.06 1.29
CA ASP A 459 -49.91 43.84 1.85
C ASP A 459 -48.87 42.92 2.51
N ALA A 460 -49.38 42.09 3.43
CA ALA A 460 -48.71 41.22 4.40
C ALA A 460 -47.58 40.30 3.87
N PRO A 461 -46.68 39.82 4.75
CA PRO A 461 -45.63 38.85 4.37
C PRO A 461 -46.24 37.55 3.83
N PRO A 462 -45.68 36.97 2.76
CA PRO A 462 -46.20 35.74 2.16
C PRO A 462 -46.02 34.56 3.12
N GLN A 463 -47.10 33.80 3.28
CA GLN A 463 -47.05 32.47 3.90
C GLN A 463 -46.21 31.52 3.05
N PRO A 464 -45.51 30.55 3.68
CA PRO A 464 -44.75 29.54 2.97
C PRO A 464 -45.66 28.72 2.04
N GLU A 465 -45.20 28.49 0.82
CA GLU A 465 -45.86 27.63 -0.17
C GLU A 465 -46.03 26.20 0.38
N PRO A 466 -47.17 25.54 0.10
CA PRO A 466 -47.39 24.16 0.52
C PRO A 466 -46.52 23.20 -0.31
N GLU A 467 -45.85 22.29 0.40
CA GLU A 467 -45.15 21.14 -0.16
C GLU A 467 -46.07 20.34 -1.10
N PRO A 468 -45.56 19.82 -2.24
CA PRO A 468 -46.35 18.94 -3.09
C PRO A 468 -46.64 17.61 -2.37
N ASP A 469 -47.93 17.29 -2.27
CA ASP A 469 -48.48 16.01 -1.79
C ASP A 469 -47.73 14.82 -2.42
N ILE A 470 -46.96 14.11 -1.59
CA ILE A 470 -46.46 12.77 -1.93
C ILE A 470 -47.66 11.83 -1.85
N ALA A 471 -48.21 11.50 -3.01
CA ALA A 471 -49.25 10.50 -3.15
C ALA A 471 -48.77 9.15 -2.57
N ALA A 472 -49.56 8.62 -1.63
CA ALA A 472 -49.38 7.30 -1.06
C ALA A 472 -49.33 6.21 -2.16
N PRO A 473 -48.49 5.17 -2.01
CA PRO A 473 -48.42 4.08 -2.97
C PRO A 473 -49.74 3.30 -2.99
N ALA A 474 -50.28 3.10 -4.20
CA ALA A 474 -51.46 2.29 -4.46
C ALA A 474 -51.22 0.82 -4.06
N PRO A 475 -52.27 0.09 -3.63
CA PRO A 475 -52.16 -1.30 -3.23
C PRO A 475 -51.81 -2.20 -4.42
N VAL A 476 -50.83 -3.07 -4.21
CA VAL A 476 -50.43 -4.13 -5.13
C VAL A 476 -51.62 -5.07 -5.34
N THR A 477 -52.22 -4.99 -6.53
CA THR A 477 -53.19 -5.97 -7.03
C THR A 477 -52.48 -7.29 -7.30
N THR A 478 -52.83 -8.30 -6.52
CA THR A 478 -52.59 -9.72 -6.80
C THR A 478 -53.30 -10.12 -8.09
N GLY A 479 -52.52 -10.53 -9.09
CA GLY A 479 -52.96 -11.16 -10.34
C GLY A 479 -52.28 -12.53 -10.52
N PRO A 480 -52.83 -13.40 -11.36
CA PRO A 480 -53.14 -14.77 -10.96
C PRO A 480 -52.01 -15.79 -11.12
N GLU A 481 -52.11 -16.83 -10.28
CA GLU A 481 -51.38 -18.09 -10.32
C GLU A 481 -51.26 -18.64 -11.74
N PHE A 482 -50.03 -18.76 -12.23
CA PHE A 482 -49.69 -19.60 -13.38
C PHE A 482 -49.22 -20.95 -12.86
N THR A 483 -50.05 -21.96 -13.13
CA THR A 483 -49.79 -23.38 -12.91
C THR A 483 -48.61 -23.85 -13.75
N PHE A 484 -47.64 -24.49 -13.10
CA PHE A 484 -46.56 -25.25 -13.73
C PHE A 484 -47.14 -26.52 -14.36
N GLU A 485 -47.26 -26.54 -15.69
CA GLU A 485 -47.41 -27.77 -16.45
C GLU A 485 -46.05 -28.21 -17.02
N ASP A 486 -45.76 -29.45 -16.69
CA ASP A 486 -44.69 -30.33 -17.13
C ASP A 486 -44.58 -30.41 -18.66
N ARG A 487 -43.41 -30.08 -19.23
CA ARG A 487 -43.03 -30.48 -20.60
C ARG A 487 -41.52 -30.45 -20.85
N ALA A 488 -40.98 -31.67 -20.94
CA ALA A 488 -40.05 -32.18 -21.94
C ALA A 488 -38.73 -31.44 -22.23
N ARG A 489 -37.63 -32.10 -21.84
CA ARG A 489 -36.24 -31.91 -22.27
C ARG A 489 -36.10 -31.83 -23.81
N PRO A 490 -35.33 -30.89 -24.38
CA PRO A 490 -34.88 -31.00 -25.76
C PRO A 490 -33.69 -31.97 -25.86
N GLN A 491 -33.80 -32.92 -26.77
CA GLN A 491 -32.76 -33.85 -27.18
C GLN A 491 -31.80 -33.17 -28.17
N ASN A 492 -30.53 -33.52 -28.02
CA ASN A 492 -29.37 -33.17 -28.84
C ASN A 492 -29.57 -33.61 -30.31
N PRO A 493 -29.39 -32.74 -31.33
CA PRO A 493 -29.54 -33.15 -32.72
C PRO A 493 -28.19 -33.11 -33.44
N PHE A 494 -27.31 -34.09 -33.23
CA PHE A 494 -26.21 -34.37 -34.17
C PHE A 494 -25.74 -35.81 -33.99
N GLU A 495 -26.40 -36.76 -34.65
CA GLU A 495 -25.79 -38.01 -35.11
C GLU A 495 -26.77 -38.78 -36.00
N ALA A 496 -26.44 -38.86 -37.30
CA ALA A 496 -26.69 -39.98 -38.23
C ALA A 496 -27.04 -39.50 -39.65
N ALA A 497 -26.07 -39.61 -40.56
CA ALA A 497 -26.26 -40.20 -41.89
C ALA A 497 -24.92 -40.24 -42.64
N HIS A 498 -24.35 -41.43 -42.81
CA HIS A 498 -23.84 -41.91 -44.10
C HIS A 498 -23.41 -43.40 -43.99
N GLU A 499 -24.37 -44.27 -44.32
CA GLU A 499 -24.15 -45.50 -45.09
C GLU A 499 -23.75 -45.10 -46.53
N THR A 500 -23.04 -45.85 -47.39
CA THR A 500 -22.55 -47.23 -47.49
C THR A 500 -21.54 -47.29 -48.66
N GLY A 501 -20.61 -48.26 -48.67
CA GLY A 501 -19.82 -48.61 -49.86
C GLY A 501 -18.66 -49.58 -49.58
N GLY A 502 -18.84 -50.87 -49.87
CA GLY A 502 -18.02 -51.98 -49.37
C GLY A 502 -16.93 -52.56 -50.30
N GLN A 503 -16.08 -53.44 -49.75
CA GLN A 503 -15.74 -54.82 -50.20
C GLN A 503 -14.62 -55.45 -49.33
N PRO A 504 -14.42 -56.79 -49.36
CA PRO A 504 -14.01 -57.60 -48.19
C PRO A 504 -12.54 -58.05 -48.19
N GLY A 505 -12.05 -58.48 -47.02
CA GLY A 505 -10.81 -59.26 -46.90
C GLY A 505 -10.38 -59.55 -45.45
N ASP A 506 -10.57 -60.81 -45.05
CA ASP A 506 -9.89 -61.62 -44.02
C ASP A 506 -8.95 -61.00 -42.97
N GLY A 507 -9.10 -61.43 -41.70
CA GLY A 507 -7.96 -61.56 -40.79
C GLY A 507 -8.19 -61.37 -39.28
N LEU A 508 -8.75 -62.38 -38.61
CA LEU A 508 -8.32 -62.95 -37.30
C LEU A 508 -7.96 -62.06 -36.07
N THR A 509 -8.67 -62.36 -34.96
CA THR A 509 -8.27 -62.39 -33.50
C THR A 509 -7.98 -61.07 -32.78
N ALA A 510 -8.32 -60.84 -31.49
CA ALA A 510 -8.75 -61.68 -30.36
C ALA A 510 -9.62 -60.86 -29.39
N GLN A 511 -10.44 -61.58 -28.60
CA GLN A 511 -11.51 -61.10 -27.73
C GLN A 511 -11.00 -60.68 -26.33
N ILE A 512 -11.66 -59.71 -25.72
CA ILE A 512 -11.66 -59.40 -24.28
C ILE A 512 -13.04 -59.78 -23.72
N PRO A 513 -13.17 -60.53 -22.61
CA PRO A 513 -14.44 -60.70 -21.94
C PRO A 513 -14.57 -59.89 -20.65
N VAL A 514 -15.78 -59.37 -20.49
CA VAL A 514 -16.42 -58.74 -19.34
C VAL A 514 -16.63 -59.76 -18.21
N VAL A 515 -16.56 -59.33 -16.95
CA VAL A 515 -17.04 -60.10 -15.79
C VAL A 515 -18.01 -59.25 -14.96
N ALA A 516 -19.12 -59.88 -14.59
CA ALA A 516 -20.27 -59.34 -13.89
C ALA A 516 -20.28 -59.71 -12.40
N ASP A 517 -21.19 -59.04 -11.67
CA ASP A 517 -21.52 -59.12 -10.24
C ASP A 517 -21.91 -60.51 -9.71
N THR A 518 -21.54 -60.80 -8.45
CA THR A 518 -22.36 -61.59 -7.50
C THR A 518 -21.95 -61.39 -6.03
N GLU A 519 -22.91 -61.05 -5.17
CA GLU A 519 -22.97 -61.32 -3.71
C GLU A 519 -23.23 -62.83 -3.44
N PRO A 520 -22.96 -63.44 -2.25
CA PRO A 520 -23.64 -63.14 -0.96
C PRO A 520 -22.89 -63.47 0.38
N ASP A 521 -23.53 -63.09 1.50
CA ASP A 521 -23.31 -63.45 2.93
C ASP A 521 -23.69 -64.94 3.24
N PRO A 522 -23.61 -65.56 4.45
CA PRO A 522 -23.10 -65.13 5.79
C PRO A 522 -22.29 -66.22 6.59
N ASP A 523 -21.95 -65.92 7.87
CA ASP A 523 -22.14 -66.75 9.11
C ASP A 523 -20.96 -66.89 10.14
N THR A 524 -21.31 -66.59 11.41
CA THR A 524 -20.84 -67.04 12.77
C THR A 524 -19.38 -67.41 13.17
N ALA A 525 -18.93 -66.90 14.35
CA ALA A 525 -18.44 -67.72 15.51
C ALA A 525 -17.99 -66.87 16.74
N GLU A 526 -18.30 -67.39 17.94
CA GLU A 526 -18.06 -66.86 19.29
C GLU A 526 -16.77 -67.39 19.98
N ALA A 527 -16.33 -66.65 21.02
CA ALA A 527 -15.73 -67.05 22.31
C ALA A 527 -14.36 -67.80 22.44
N GLU A 528 -13.44 -67.25 23.25
CA GLU A 528 -13.01 -67.75 24.59
C GLU A 528 -11.69 -67.08 25.10
N GLU A 529 -11.71 -66.55 26.35
CA GLU A 529 -10.56 -66.32 27.27
C GLU A 529 -10.14 -67.67 27.95
N PRO A 530 -9.21 -67.81 28.95
CA PRO A 530 -8.40 -66.86 29.73
C PRO A 530 -6.94 -67.32 30.09
N GLU A 531 -6.18 -66.52 30.85
CA GLU A 531 -5.42 -66.88 32.09
C GLU A 531 -4.45 -65.76 32.55
N GLY A 532 -4.51 -65.38 33.84
CA GLY A 532 -3.61 -64.45 34.57
C GLY A 532 -2.40 -65.17 35.20
N PRO A 533 -1.74 -64.71 36.33
CA PRO A 533 -2.16 -63.66 37.30
C PRO A 533 -1.05 -62.73 37.92
N GLU A 534 -1.50 -61.76 38.75
CA GLU A 534 -0.89 -61.07 39.95
C GLU A 534 0.48 -60.32 39.83
N GLY A 535 0.75 -59.06 40.27
CA GLY A 535 0.21 -57.95 41.09
C GLY A 535 1.43 -57.07 41.56
N PRO A 536 1.38 -56.02 42.42
CA PRO A 536 0.48 -54.86 42.59
C PRO A 536 1.17 -53.44 42.60
N ASP A 537 0.35 -52.39 42.40
CA ASP A 537 0.40 -50.96 42.85
C ASP A 537 1.53 -49.96 42.44
N PRO A 538 1.32 -48.61 42.47
CA PRO A 538 0.09 -47.82 42.76
C PRO A 538 -0.23 -46.66 41.77
N GLU A 539 -1.48 -46.18 41.86
CA GLU A 539 -1.98 -44.78 41.70
C GLU A 539 -1.24 -43.80 40.77
N ASP A 540 -1.86 -43.47 39.63
CA ASP A 540 -1.75 -42.12 39.05
C ASP A 540 -3.13 -41.63 38.55
N THR A 541 -3.54 -40.52 39.15
CA THR A 541 -4.82 -39.84 38.98
C THR A 541 -4.94 -39.24 37.58
N GLY A 542 -6.03 -39.59 36.89
CA GLY A 542 -6.38 -39.04 35.59
C GLY A 542 -6.69 -37.54 35.61
N ALA A 543 -6.17 -36.84 34.61
CA ALA A 543 -6.77 -35.65 34.04
C ALA A 543 -6.71 -35.78 32.51
N GLN A 544 -7.86 -36.08 31.91
CA GLN A 544 -8.05 -36.11 30.46
C GLN A 544 -7.82 -34.71 29.88
N ALA A 545 -6.85 -34.59 28.97
CA ALA A 545 -6.69 -33.41 28.13
C ALA A 545 -7.79 -33.38 27.05
N PRO A 546 -8.41 -32.22 26.77
CA PRO A 546 -9.34 -32.09 25.66
C PRO A 546 -8.60 -32.17 24.31
N PRO A 547 -9.26 -32.66 23.25
CA PRO A 547 -8.64 -32.85 21.93
C PRO A 547 -8.26 -31.51 21.29
N ALA A 548 -7.10 -31.53 20.62
CA ALA A 548 -6.52 -30.40 19.90
C ALA A 548 -7.48 -29.84 18.84
N ALA A 549 -7.76 -28.54 18.94
CA ALA A 549 -8.49 -27.79 17.93
C ALA A 549 -7.59 -27.46 16.73
N ASN A 550 -8.15 -27.61 15.53
CA ASN A 550 -7.56 -27.26 14.23
C ASN A 550 -7.02 -25.81 14.20
N PRO A 551 -5.82 -25.55 13.64
CA PRO A 551 -5.22 -24.20 13.59
C PRO A 551 -5.73 -23.29 12.45
N ASN A 552 -6.85 -23.60 11.79
CA ASN A 552 -7.32 -22.88 10.60
C ASN A 552 -8.65 -22.13 10.77
N THR A 553 -8.90 -21.57 11.96
CA THR A 553 -9.89 -20.51 12.13
C THR A 553 -9.16 -19.20 12.35
N THR A 554 -9.24 -18.30 11.36
CA THR A 554 -8.88 -16.89 11.49
C THR A 554 -9.84 -16.24 12.48
N SER A 555 -9.53 -16.38 13.78
CA SER A 555 -10.04 -15.49 14.80
C SER A 555 -9.68 -14.07 14.39
N THR A 556 -10.69 -13.22 14.21
CA THR A 556 -10.59 -11.77 14.11
C THR A 556 -10.13 -11.21 15.45
N GLY A 557 -8.95 -11.64 15.91
CA GLY A 557 -8.23 -11.00 16.99
C GLY A 557 -7.86 -9.60 16.51
N LEU A 558 -8.02 -8.64 17.42
CA LEU A 558 -7.47 -7.29 17.25
C LEU A 558 -6.08 -7.37 16.60
N PRO A 559 -5.77 -6.53 15.59
CA PRO A 559 -4.39 -6.42 15.12
C PRO A 559 -3.49 -6.22 16.34
N ARG A 560 -2.33 -6.87 16.40
CA ARG A 560 -1.39 -6.54 17.46
C ARG A 560 -0.94 -5.11 17.25
N MET A 561 -1.00 -4.27 18.28
CA MET A 561 -0.41 -2.93 18.18
C MET A 561 1.02 -3.06 17.65
N PRO A 562 1.43 -2.24 16.65
CA PRO A 562 2.78 -2.26 16.14
C PRO A 562 3.79 -2.16 17.29
N ARG A 563 4.91 -2.90 17.18
CA ARG A 563 6.02 -2.75 18.14
C ARG A 563 6.42 -1.26 18.16
N GLY A 564 6.43 -0.65 19.34
CA GLY A 564 6.77 0.77 19.54
C GLY A 564 5.63 1.65 20.06
N VAL A 565 4.36 1.33 19.75
CA VAL A 565 3.21 2.21 20.07
C VAL A 565 2.80 2.18 21.56
N SER A 566 3.22 1.15 22.31
CA SER A 566 2.76 0.92 23.70
C SER A 566 3.87 0.62 24.72
N GLN A 567 5.13 0.51 24.29
CA GLN A 567 6.28 0.31 25.18
C GLN A 567 7.12 1.59 25.37
N SER A 568 6.76 2.68 24.67
CA SER A 568 7.38 4.00 24.79
C SER A 568 6.94 4.66 26.10
N SER A 569 7.66 4.36 27.18
CA SER A 569 7.65 5.23 28.37
C SER A 569 8.28 6.61 28.12
N ALA A 570 8.76 6.87 26.89
CA ALA A 570 9.31 8.13 26.45
C ALA A 570 8.72 8.53 25.08
N TRP A 571 7.94 9.60 25.07
CA TRP A 571 7.37 10.25 23.86
C TRP A 571 8.29 11.32 23.28
N GLY A 572 9.38 11.57 24.00
CA GLY A 572 10.63 12.03 23.43
C GLY A 572 11.58 10.85 23.28
N PRO A 573 12.60 10.99 22.46
CA PRO A 573 13.67 10.01 22.42
C PRO A 573 14.29 9.82 23.81
N THR A 574 14.59 8.58 24.24
CA THR A 574 15.07 8.28 25.61
C THR A 574 16.38 8.98 25.99
N TRP A 575 17.09 9.53 25.01
CA TRP A 575 18.33 10.29 25.19
C TRP A 575 18.10 11.80 25.35
N ARG A 576 16.84 12.25 25.41
CA ARG A 576 16.42 13.60 25.77
C ARG A 576 15.44 13.54 26.93
#